data_AF-A0A2V5XI05-F1
#
_entry.id   AF-A0A2V5XI05-F1
#
_cell.length_a   1.000
_cell.length_b   1.000
_cell.length_c   1.000
_cell.angle_alpha   90.00
_cell.angle_beta   90.00
_cell.angle_gamma   90.00
#
_symmetry.space_group_name_H-M   'P 1'
#
loop_
_entity.id
_entity.type
_entity.pdbx_description
1 polymer ?
#
loop_
_entity_poly.entity_id
_entity_poly.type
_entity_poly.pdbx_seq_one_letter_code
_entity_poly.pdbx_strand_id
1 'polypeptide(L)'
;GAASRVGKKDTAWNYRDATWAQVMVGVDPDPANNDKTISWTKSYYDALHPYSAGGAYVNFLMGDEGEDRVKKTYGENYERLVAIKN
;
A
#
# COMPACT_ATOMS: atom_id res chain seq x y z
N GLY A 1 0.17 -13.27 13.09
CA GLY A 1 1.55 -13.56 13.55
C GLY A 1 1.92 -12.68 14.74
N ALA A 2 3.20 -12.53 15.09
CA ALA A 2 3.56 -11.64 16.21
C ALA A 2 3.10 -10.19 16.01
N ALA A 3 3.20 -9.71 14.77
CA ALA A 3 2.73 -8.40 14.35
C ALA A 3 1.23 -8.15 14.57
N SER A 4 0.39 -9.19 14.60
CA SER A 4 -1.07 -9.07 14.77
C SER A 4 -1.53 -9.03 16.22
N ARG A 5 -0.62 -9.20 17.19
CA ARG A 5 -0.95 -9.15 18.62
C ARG A 5 -0.99 -7.73 19.21
N VAL A 6 -0.42 -6.76 18.49
CA VAL A 6 -0.46 -5.33 18.85
C VAL A 6 -1.78 -4.75 18.38
N GLY A 7 -2.40 -3.87 19.17
CA GLY A 7 -3.67 -3.23 18.83
C GLY A 7 -3.55 -2.32 17.60
N LYS A 8 -4.65 -2.20 16.84
CA LYS A 8 -4.71 -1.37 15.62
C LYS A 8 -4.39 0.11 15.87
N LYS A 9 -4.59 0.60 17.10
CA LYS A 9 -4.38 2.00 17.52
C LYS A 9 -3.10 2.21 18.34
N ASP A 10 -2.37 1.16 18.68
CA ASP A 10 -1.17 1.25 19.53
C ASP A 10 0.02 1.85 18.77
N THR A 11 -0.02 1.80 17.43
CA THR A 11 1.00 2.36 16.52
C THR A 11 0.34 3.05 15.33
N ALA A 12 1.11 3.71 14.46
CA ALA A 12 0.58 4.28 13.22
C ALA A 12 0.02 3.22 12.24
N TRP A 13 0.57 2.01 12.23
CA TRP A 13 0.14 0.94 11.31
C TRP A 13 -1.15 0.24 11.79
N ASN A 14 -2.22 0.36 10.98
CA ASN A 14 -3.58 -0.06 11.30
C ASN A 14 -3.90 -1.52 10.91
N TYR A 15 -3.33 -2.03 9.81
CA TYR A 15 -3.65 -3.34 9.20
C TYR A 15 -3.08 -4.56 9.98
N ARG A 16 -3.32 -4.62 11.29
CA ARG A 16 -2.85 -5.67 12.21
C ARG A 16 -3.52 -7.02 11.98
N ASP A 17 -4.69 -7.02 11.35
CA ASP A 17 -5.47 -8.21 10.96
C ASP A 17 -5.12 -8.76 9.56
N ALA A 18 -4.25 -8.08 8.81
CA ALA A 18 -3.78 -8.58 7.52
C ALA A 18 -2.99 -9.89 7.70
N THR A 19 -3.37 -10.91 6.93
CA THR A 19 -2.64 -12.18 6.89
C THR A 19 -1.54 -12.17 5.83
N TRP A 20 -1.77 -11.45 4.74
CA TRP A 20 -0.90 -11.41 3.57
C TRP A 20 -0.56 -9.97 3.20
N ALA A 21 0.64 -9.78 2.69
CA ALA A 21 1.04 -8.58 1.97
C ALA A 21 1.47 -9.02 0.56
N GLN A 22 1.04 -8.29 -0.46
CA GLN A 22 1.41 -8.54 -1.85
C GLN A 22 2.27 -7.38 -2.34
N VAL A 23 3.41 -7.73 -2.93
CA VAL A 23 4.28 -6.80 -3.63
C VAL A 23 4.37 -7.24 -5.08
N MET A 24 4.09 -6.33 -6.01
CA MET A 24 4.17 -6.57 -7.44
C MET A 24 5.32 -5.76 -8.01
N VAL A 25 6.25 -6.42 -8.69
CA VAL A 25 7.44 -5.78 -9.25
C VAL A 25 7.57 -6.18 -10.71
N GLY A 26 7.46 -5.20 -11.61
CA GLY A 26 7.80 -5.37 -13.02
C GLY A 26 9.29 -5.13 -13.21
N VAL A 27 10.02 -6.13 -13.70
CA VAL A 27 11.46 -6.05 -13.97
C VAL A 27 11.74 -6.63 -15.33
N ASP A 28 12.44 -5.87 -16.17
CA ASP A 28 12.93 -6.31 -17.47
C ASP A 28 14.38 -5.83 -17.65
N PRO A 29 15.30 -6.66 -18.17
CA PRO A 29 16.68 -6.26 -18.39
C PRO A 29 16.87 -5.31 -19.57
N ASP A 30 15.91 -5.25 -20.51
CA ASP A 30 15.96 -4.37 -21.67
C ASP A 30 15.17 -3.07 -21.39
N PRO A 31 15.84 -1.90 -21.36
CA PRO A 31 15.17 -0.61 -21.18
C PRO A 31 14.09 -0.33 -22.23
N ALA A 32 14.16 -0.93 -23.42
CA ALA A 32 13.14 -0.76 -24.45
C ALA A 32 11.76 -1.32 -24.03
N ASN A 33 11.72 -2.24 -23.06
CA ASN A 33 10.49 -2.83 -22.55
C ASN A 33 9.83 -2.02 -21.41
N ASN A 34 10.38 -0.86 -21.04
CA ASN A 34 9.94 -0.12 -19.85
C ASN A 34 8.43 0.17 -19.84
N ASP A 35 7.90 0.75 -20.92
CA ASP A 35 6.47 1.10 -21.02
C ASP A 35 5.57 -0.13 -20.92
N LYS A 36 5.98 -1.24 -21.55
CA LYS A 36 5.27 -2.51 -21.51
C LYS A 36 5.24 -3.09 -20.09
N THR A 37 6.38 -3.09 -19.41
CA THR A 37 6.53 -3.62 -18.05
C THR A 37 5.76 -2.77 -17.03
N ILE A 38 5.82 -1.44 -17.15
CA ILE A 38 5.02 -0.52 -16.33
C ILE A 38 3.53 -0.75 -16.56
N SER A 39 3.09 -0.78 -17.81
CA SER A 39 1.68 -0.98 -18.15
C SER A 39 1.14 -2.30 -17.61
N TRP A 40 1.87 -3.40 -17.83
CA TRP A 40 1.46 -4.72 -17.34
C TRP A 40 1.37 -4.75 -15.82
N THR A 41 2.37 -4.20 -15.11
CA THR A 41 2.39 -4.21 -13.64
C THR A 41 1.25 -3.39 -13.06
N LYS A 42 0.99 -2.20 -13.62
CA LYS A 42 -0.15 -1.34 -13.21
C LYS A 42 -1.49 -2.04 -13.48
N SER A 43 -1.69 -2.62 -14.66
CA SER A 43 -2.93 -3.34 -14.97
C SER A 43 -3.15 -4.57 -14.08
N TYR A 44 -2.10 -5.30 -13.74
CA TYR A 44 -2.18 -6.44 -12.83
C TYR A 44 -2.53 -6.00 -11.40
N TYR A 45 -1.93 -4.91 -10.93
CA TYR A 45 -2.31 -4.27 -9.67
C TYR A 45 -3.77 -3.86 -9.65
N ASP A 46 -4.24 -3.13 -10.67
CA ASP A 46 -5.62 -2.63 -10.75
C ASP A 46 -6.64 -3.77 -10.79
N ALA A 47 -6.34 -4.87 -11.49
CA ALA A 47 -7.21 -6.03 -11.56
C ALA A 47 -7.39 -6.75 -10.21
N LEU A 48 -6.36 -6.72 -9.36
CA LEU A 48 -6.37 -7.41 -8.06
C LEU A 48 -6.78 -6.50 -6.89
N HIS A 49 -6.61 -5.18 -7.02
CA HIS A 49 -6.85 -4.23 -5.94
C HIS A 49 -8.27 -4.32 -5.32
N PRO A 50 -9.37 -4.56 -6.08
CA PRO A 50 -10.70 -4.73 -5.51
C PRO A 50 -10.84 -5.91 -4.53
N TYR A 51 -9.94 -6.90 -4.58
CA TYR A 51 -9.93 -8.06 -3.70
C TYR A 51 -8.97 -7.90 -2.50
N SER A 52 -8.35 -6.73 -2.37
CA SER A 52 -7.41 -6.42 -1.29
C SER A 52 -8.08 -5.72 -0.11
N ALA A 53 -7.32 -5.48 0.97
CA ALA A 53 -7.78 -4.71 2.13
C ALA A 53 -7.92 -3.19 1.86
N GLY A 54 -7.74 -2.75 0.61
CA GLY A 54 -7.97 -1.37 0.16
C GLY A 54 -6.90 -0.35 0.56
N GLY A 55 -5.98 -0.69 1.45
CA GLY A 55 -4.80 0.13 1.79
C GLY A 55 -3.50 -0.48 1.25
N ALA A 56 -2.43 0.29 1.38
CA ALA A 56 -1.09 -0.17 1.08
C ALA A 56 -0.25 -0.24 2.37
N TYR A 57 0.96 -0.75 2.24
CA TYR A 57 2.00 -0.51 3.23
C TYR A 57 2.80 0.71 2.78
N VAL A 58 2.98 1.71 3.65
CA VAL A 58 3.56 3.01 3.27
C VAL A 58 4.93 2.89 2.59
N ASN A 59 5.73 1.89 2.98
CA ASN A 59 7.05 1.63 2.40
C ASN A 59 7.00 1.14 0.94
N PHE A 60 5.82 0.84 0.40
CA PHE A 60 5.60 0.39 -0.98
C PHE A 60 4.73 1.37 -1.78
N LEU A 61 4.45 2.56 -1.23
CA LEU A 61 3.72 3.59 -1.98
C LEU A 61 4.60 4.20 -3.07
N MET A 62 4.02 4.38 -4.25
CA MET A 62 4.62 5.12 -5.36
C MET A 62 4.12 6.57 -5.34
N GLY A 63 4.92 7.50 -5.85
CA GLY A 63 4.64 8.94 -5.76
C GLY A 63 3.36 9.42 -6.46
N ASP A 64 2.82 8.62 -7.39
CA ASP A 64 1.62 8.92 -8.18
C ASP A 64 0.31 8.34 -7.59
N GLU A 65 0.35 7.75 -6.40
CA GLU A 65 -0.78 6.99 -5.84
C GLU A 65 -1.83 7.84 -5.09
N GLY A 66 -1.58 9.14 -4.92
CA GLY A 66 -2.57 10.12 -4.44
C GLY A 66 -2.87 10.11 -2.93
N GLU A 67 -3.53 11.18 -2.46
CA GLU A 67 -3.85 11.39 -1.04
C GLU A 67 -4.82 10.34 -0.49
N ASP A 68 -5.80 9.91 -1.30
CA ASP A 68 -6.79 8.91 -0.89
C ASP A 68 -6.15 7.58 -0.52
N ARG A 69 -5.06 7.20 -1.20
CA ARG A 69 -4.31 5.97 -0.90
C ARG A 69 -3.52 6.09 0.40
N VAL A 70 -3.03 7.28 0.72
CA VAL A 70 -2.38 7.57 2.02
C VAL A 70 -3.42 7.49 3.16
N LYS A 71 -4.59 8.10 2.98
CA LYS A 71 -5.70 8.01 3.95
C LYS A 71 -6.12 6.57 4.20
N LYS A 72 -6.32 5.78 3.14
CA LYS A 72 -6.64 4.35 3.26
C LYS A 72 -5.52 3.57 3.97
N THR A 73 -4.26 3.85 3.66
CA THR A 73 -3.08 3.20 4.28
C THR A 73 -3.03 3.35 5.80
N TYR A 74 -3.40 4.52 6.33
CA TYR A 74 -3.47 4.75 7.78
C TYR A 74 -4.85 4.42 8.38
N GLY A 75 -5.90 4.41 7.57
CA GLY A 75 -7.28 4.17 7.99
C GLY A 75 -7.68 5.10 9.14
N GLU A 76 -8.28 4.54 10.19
CA GLU A 76 -8.67 5.26 11.40
C GLU A 76 -7.54 6.03 12.10
N ASN A 77 -6.27 5.66 11.86
CA ASN A 77 -5.14 6.34 12.49
C ASN A 77 -4.73 7.63 11.74
N TYR A 78 -5.30 7.91 10.57
CA TYR A 78 -4.93 9.07 9.75
C TYR A 78 -5.12 10.40 10.49
N GLU A 79 -6.29 10.62 11.10
CA GLU A 79 -6.59 11.90 11.77
C GLU A 79 -5.65 12.17 12.95
N ARG A 80 -5.29 11.13 13.71
CA ARG A 80 -4.29 11.24 14.78
C ARG A 80 -2.93 11.69 14.23
N LEU A 81 -2.53 11.20 13.06
CA LEU A 81 -1.26 11.58 12.43
C LEU A 81 -1.29 13.01 11.89
N VAL A 82 -2.42 13.44 11.32
CA VAL A 82 -2.63 14.84 10.90
C VAL A 82 -2.51 15.78 12.09
N ALA A 83 -3.12 15.46 13.22
CA ALA A 83 -3.05 16.26 14.44
C ALA A 83 -1.62 16.38 15.01
N ILE A 84 -0.77 15.36 14.82
CA ILE A 84 0.65 15.40 15.24
C ILE A 84 1.50 16.24 14.28
N LYS A 85 1.11 16.31 13.00
CA LYS A 85 1.89 16.97 11.97
C LYS A 85 1.79 18.50 12.01
N ASN A 86 0.66 19.02 12.50
CA ASN A 86 0.33 20.44 12.57
C ASN A 86 0.66 21.03 13.95
#